data_AF-A0A7C3L2L9-F1
#
_entry.id   AF-A0A7C3L2L9-F1
#
_cell.length_a   1.000
_cell.length_b   1.000
_cell.length_c   1.000
_cell.angle_alpha   90.00
_cell.angle_beta   90.00
_cell.angle_gamma   90.00
#
_symmetry.space_group_name_H-M   'P 1'
#
loop_
_entity.id
_entity.type
_entity.pdbx_description
1 polymer ?
#
loop_
_entity_poly.entity_id
_entity_poly.type
_entity_poly.pdbx_seq_one_letter_code
_entity_poly.pdbx_strand_id
1 'polypeptide(L)'
;ALGVSFELDPTNATPGVKVASVTSDSPAERAGLKPGDVILRFQGKPITENSLRANIAYTPPGTRVTLDIQRDGKTQQLAATIGSQNEVNGWIELDDLGVTVSPLPRNVARQLGIEGGVVVESSTSEGRGASLQQGDIIVEVQRHRDRTPKAATSPDRLQELLKTADYTEGVRFFVVRDRETGYIDITD
;
A
#
# COMPACT_ATOMS: atom_id res chain seq x y z
N ALA A 1 -6.12 6.66 6.83
CA ALA A 1 -6.52 5.29 7.19
C ALA A 1 -5.51 4.66 8.17
N LEU A 2 -5.80 3.49 8.76
CA LEU A 2 -4.88 2.81 9.69
C LEU A 2 -4.23 1.52 9.13
N GLY A 3 -4.83 0.85 8.14
CA GLY A 3 -4.30 -0.42 7.60
C GLY A 3 -4.67 -1.65 8.44
N VAL A 4 -5.92 -1.72 8.90
CA VAL A 4 -6.45 -2.84 9.69
C VAL A 4 -7.74 -3.37 9.06
N SER A 5 -7.92 -4.69 9.10
CA SER A 5 -9.19 -5.35 8.80
C SER A 5 -9.83 -5.85 10.09
N PHE A 6 -11.16 -5.83 10.16
CA PHE A 6 -11.91 -6.15 11.37
C PHE A 6 -12.77 -7.40 11.15
N GLU A 7 -12.96 -8.18 12.21
CA GLU A 7 -13.84 -9.36 12.22
C GLU A 7 -15.15 -9.03 12.94
N LEU A 8 -16.29 -9.41 12.33
CA LEU A 8 -17.62 -9.23 12.92
C LEU A 8 -17.84 -10.26 14.03
N ASP A 9 -18.18 -9.80 15.23
CA ASP A 9 -18.83 -10.65 16.22
C ASP A 9 -20.36 -10.49 16.08
N PRO A 10 -21.07 -11.47 15.49
CA PRO A 10 -22.51 -11.38 15.24
C PRO A 10 -23.34 -11.35 16.54
N THR A 11 -22.74 -11.64 17.69
CA THR A 11 -23.44 -11.65 18.98
C THR A 11 -23.36 -10.33 19.72
N ASN A 12 -22.47 -9.41 19.29
CA ASN A 12 -22.21 -8.13 19.95
C ASN A 12 -21.94 -8.26 21.47
N ALA A 13 -21.53 -9.44 21.94
CA ALA A 13 -21.44 -9.78 23.36
C ALA A 13 -20.17 -9.23 24.01
N THR A 14 -19.16 -8.87 23.20
CA THR A 14 -17.89 -8.31 23.67
C THR A 14 -17.77 -6.85 23.22
N PRO A 15 -17.66 -5.86 24.13
CA PRO A 15 -17.42 -4.48 23.75
C PRO A 15 -16.10 -4.35 23.01
N GLY A 16 -16.11 -3.84 21.78
CA GLY A 16 -14.91 -3.52 21.02
C GLY A 16 -14.89 -4.10 19.60
N VAL A 17 -13.76 -3.94 18.93
CA VAL A 17 -13.55 -4.33 17.53
C VAL A 17 -12.30 -5.18 17.43
N LYS A 18 -12.47 -6.43 16.99
CA LYS A 18 -11.37 -7.37 16.84
C LYS A 18 -10.56 -7.07 15.57
N VAL A 19 -9.25 -7.01 15.70
CA VAL A 19 -8.31 -6.86 14.58
C VAL A 19 -8.08 -8.23 13.95
N ALA A 20 -8.54 -8.40 12.71
CA ALA A 20 -8.38 -9.63 11.94
C ALA A 20 -6.99 -9.71 11.29
N SER A 21 -6.53 -8.59 10.72
CA SER A 21 -5.23 -8.49 10.08
C SER A 21 -4.71 -7.06 10.12
N VAL A 22 -3.39 -6.93 10.05
CA VAL A 22 -2.67 -5.65 9.96
C VAL A 22 -1.88 -5.66 8.66
N THR A 23 -2.01 -4.60 7.86
CA THR A 23 -1.24 -4.43 6.63
C THR A 23 0.22 -4.13 6.99
N SER A 24 1.17 -4.78 6.31
CA SER A 24 2.61 -4.50 6.49
C SER A 24 2.95 -3.06 6.14
N ASP A 25 3.90 -2.48 6.88
CA ASP A 25 4.36 -1.08 6.82
C ASP A 25 3.27 -0.02 7.10
N SER A 26 2.06 -0.46 7.48
CA SER A 26 0.96 0.44 7.77
C SER A 26 1.17 1.24 9.07
N PRO A 27 0.43 2.35 9.26
CA PRO A 27 0.44 3.06 10.53
C PRO A 27 0.00 2.19 11.72
N ALA A 28 -0.87 1.21 11.51
CA ALA A 28 -1.26 0.26 12.56
C ALA A 28 -0.11 -0.69 12.96
N GLU A 29 0.64 -1.22 12.00
CA GLU A 29 1.81 -2.06 12.30
C GLU A 29 2.88 -1.26 13.06
N ARG A 30 3.17 -0.04 12.61
CA ARG A 30 4.11 0.87 13.29
C ARG A 30 3.65 1.28 14.69
N ALA A 31 2.34 1.35 14.93
CA ALA A 31 1.76 1.56 16.26
C ALA A 31 1.83 0.31 17.16
N GLY A 32 2.23 -0.84 16.61
CA GLY A 32 2.36 -2.11 17.32
C GLY A 32 1.04 -2.87 17.48
N LEU A 33 0.01 -2.56 16.68
CA LEU A 33 -1.20 -3.39 16.60
C LEU A 33 -0.88 -4.77 16.02
N LYS A 34 -1.60 -5.79 16.47
CA LYS A 34 -1.42 -7.18 16.05
C LYS A 34 -2.76 -7.84 15.76
N PRO A 35 -2.79 -8.84 14.85
CA PRO A 35 -3.95 -9.72 14.72
C PRO A 35 -4.34 -10.33 16.08
N GLY A 36 -5.62 -10.33 16.39
CA GLY A 36 -6.15 -10.81 17.67
C GLY A 36 -6.35 -9.73 18.74
N ASP A 37 -5.84 -8.52 18.54
CA ASP A 37 -6.17 -7.38 19.42
C ASP A 37 -7.66 -7.05 19.35
N VAL A 38 -8.22 -6.56 20.46
CA VAL A 38 -9.57 -5.98 20.50
C VAL A 38 -9.48 -4.51 20.83
N ILE A 39 -9.83 -3.63 19.91
CA ILE A 39 -9.87 -2.19 20.13
C ILE A 39 -11.13 -1.85 20.92
N LEU A 40 -10.97 -1.27 22.10
CA LEU A 40 -12.06 -0.92 23.01
C LEU A 40 -12.45 0.56 22.89
N ARG A 41 -11.45 1.44 22.74
CA ARG A 41 -11.65 2.89 22.66
C ARG A 41 -10.77 3.55 21.61
N PHE A 42 -11.29 4.63 21.03
CA PHE A 42 -10.57 5.55 20.16
C PHE A 42 -10.61 6.94 20.79
N GLN A 43 -9.45 7.51 21.09
CA GLN A 43 -9.33 8.80 21.79
C GLN A 43 -10.17 8.85 23.08
N GLY A 44 -10.10 7.80 23.89
CA GLY A 44 -10.83 7.67 25.16
C GLY A 44 -12.33 7.38 25.04
N LYS A 45 -12.89 7.39 23.83
CA LYS A 45 -14.32 7.12 23.59
C LYS A 45 -14.53 5.64 23.25
N PRO A 46 -15.51 4.96 23.86
CA PRO A 46 -15.92 3.62 23.44
C PRO A 46 -16.26 3.60 21.96
N ILE A 47 -15.90 2.51 21.28
CA ILE A 47 -16.17 2.36 19.85
C ILE A 47 -16.94 1.09 19.51
N THR A 48 -17.72 1.19 18.46
CA THR A 48 -18.15 0.08 17.60
C THR A 48 -17.32 0.07 16.33
N GLU A 49 -17.41 -0.99 15.53
CA GLU A 49 -16.72 -1.11 14.25
C GLU A 49 -17.05 0.04 13.30
N ASN A 50 -18.33 0.40 13.21
CA ASN A 50 -18.79 1.50 12.37
C ASN A 50 -18.26 2.85 12.88
N SER A 51 -18.30 3.11 14.19
CA SER A 51 -17.76 4.34 14.74
C SER A 51 -16.23 4.42 14.60
N LEU A 52 -15.53 3.29 14.71
CA LEU A 52 -14.08 3.25 14.57
C LEU A 52 -13.68 3.59 13.14
N ARG A 53 -14.31 2.97 12.14
CA ARG A 53 -14.11 3.31 10.72
C ARG A 53 -14.39 4.78 10.45
N ALA A 54 -15.51 5.30 10.92
CA ALA A 54 -15.88 6.69 10.74
C ALA A 54 -14.85 7.64 11.40
N ASN A 55 -14.47 7.38 12.64
CA ASN A 55 -13.47 8.18 13.35
C ASN A 55 -12.11 8.20 12.64
N ILE A 56 -11.66 7.06 12.10
CA ILE A 56 -10.42 7.00 11.31
C ILE A 56 -10.56 7.81 10.01
N ALA A 57 -11.70 7.71 9.32
CA ALA A 57 -11.95 8.42 8.07
C ALA A 57 -12.04 9.95 8.26
N TYR A 58 -12.63 10.40 9.36
CA TYR A 58 -12.75 11.83 9.68
C TYR A 58 -11.52 12.44 10.35
N THR A 59 -10.55 11.63 10.76
CA THR A 59 -9.32 12.15 11.36
C THR A 59 -8.31 12.47 10.25
N PRO A 60 -7.75 13.71 10.21
CA PRO A 60 -6.79 14.09 9.19
C PRO A 60 -5.54 13.19 9.20
N PRO A 61 -4.97 12.84 8.02
CA PRO A 61 -3.67 12.20 7.94
C PRO A 61 -2.58 12.97 8.70
N GLY A 62 -1.64 12.26 9.30
CA GLY A 62 -0.59 12.80 10.17
C GLY A 62 -1.02 13.02 11.63
N THR A 63 -2.32 12.94 11.95
CA THR A 63 -2.81 13.11 13.32
C THR A 63 -2.43 11.92 14.19
N ARG A 64 -1.85 12.17 15.37
CA ARG A 64 -1.61 11.14 16.39
C ARG A 64 -2.87 10.92 17.23
N VAL A 65 -3.30 9.68 17.36
CA VAL A 65 -4.48 9.24 18.12
C VAL A 65 -4.12 8.16 19.13
N THR A 66 -4.91 8.03 20.18
CA THR A 66 -4.77 6.94 21.17
C THR A 66 -5.82 5.86 20.94
N LEU A 67 -5.38 4.61 21.07
CA LEU A 67 -6.21 3.40 20.99
C LEU A 67 -6.07 2.65 22.31
N ASP A 68 -7.18 2.40 22.99
CA ASP A 68 -7.19 1.46 24.11
C ASP A 68 -7.56 0.10 23.54
N ILE A 69 -6.66 -0.87 23.68
CA ILE A 69 -6.82 -2.23 23.18
C ILE A 69 -6.81 -3.24 24.32
N GLN A 70 -7.34 -4.43 24.06
CA GLN A 70 -7.15 -5.61 24.87
C GLN A 70 -6.32 -6.63 24.08
N ARG A 71 -5.22 -7.09 24.71
CA ARG A 71 -4.32 -8.12 24.18
C ARG A 71 -3.99 -9.09 25.30
N ASP A 72 -4.16 -10.39 25.04
CA ASP A 72 -3.92 -11.46 26.03
C ASP A 72 -4.65 -11.21 27.37
N GLY A 73 -5.88 -10.70 27.28
CA GLY A 73 -6.72 -10.38 28.44
C GLY A 73 -6.36 -9.08 29.17
N LYS A 74 -5.30 -8.37 28.79
CA LYS A 74 -4.85 -7.12 29.43
C LYS A 74 -5.16 -5.91 28.57
N THR A 75 -5.59 -4.82 29.21
CA THR A 75 -5.76 -3.54 28.53
C THR A 75 -4.43 -2.84 28.34
N GLN A 76 -4.18 -2.33 27.13
CA GLN A 76 -2.99 -1.56 26.76
C GLN A 76 -3.43 -0.31 26.00
N GLN A 77 -2.68 0.77 26.12
CA GLN A 77 -2.89 1.96 25.30
C GLN A 77 -1.78 2.05 24.26
N LEU A 78 -2.15 2.18 22.99
CA LEU A 78 -1.25 2.40 21.88
C LEU A 78 -1.46 3.80 21.31
N ALA A 79 -0.36 4.44 20.90
CA ALA A 79 -0.42 5.67 20.11
C ALA A 79 -0.21 5.30 18.64
N ALA A 80 -1.17 5.67 17.79
CA ALA A 80 -1.11 5.45 16.35
C ALA A 80 -1.15 6.80 15.62
N THR A 81 -0.48 6.89 14.47
CA THR A 81 -0.64 8.03 13.56
C THR A 81 -1.65 7.63 12.49
N ILE A 82 -2.62 8.50 12.16
CA ILE A 82 -3.51 8.25 11.02
C ILE A 82 -2.71 8.47 9.75
N GLY A 83 -2.58 7.45 8.90
CA GLY A 83 -1.90 7.59 7.61
C GLY A 83 -2.80 8.20 6.54
N SER A 84 -2.22 8.62 5.42
CA SER A 84 -3.02 8.98 4.24
C SER A 84 -3.69 7.73 3.64
N GLN A 85 -4.67 7.92 2.75
CA GLN A 85 -5.25 6.78 2.04
C GLN A 85 -4.22 6.14 1.10
N ASN A 86 -3.34 6.96 0.51
CA ASN A 86 -2.24 6.50 -0.32
C ASN A 86 -1.22 5.68 0.49
N GLU A 87 -0.83 6.14 1.68
CA GLU A 87 0.11 5.44 2.56
C GLU A 87 -0.42 4.07 3.01
N VAL A 88 -1.74 3.94 3.20
CA VAL A 88 -2.35 2.67 3.60
C VAL A 88 -2.58 1.74 2.42
N ASN A 89 -2.91 2.29 1.25
CA ASN A 89 -3.09 1.50 0.04
C ASN A 89 -1.75 1.20 -0.67
N GLY A 90 -0.64 1.74 -0.16
CA GLY A 90 0.70 1.63 -0.75
C GLY A 90 0.85 2.40 -2.07
N TRP A 91 -0.01 3.39 -2.32
CA TRP A 91 0.04 4.17 -3.55
C TRP A 91 1.18 5.19 -3.49
N ILE A 92 1.97 5.26 -4.55
CA ILE A 92 3.10 6.16 -4.69
C ILE A 92 2.96 6.96 -5.97
N GLU A 93 3.15 8.27 -5.87
CA GLU A 93 3.30 9.15 -7.03
C GLU A 93 4.77 9.13 -7.46
N LEU A 94 5.01 8.87 -8.75
CA LEU A 94 6.32 8.86 -9.38
C LEU A 94 6.39 10.07 -10.32
N ASP A 95 6.69 11.24 -9.75
CA ASP A 95 6.68 12.54 -10.45
C ASP A 95 7.49 12.52 -11.75
N ASP A 96 8.69 11.90 -11.74
CA ASP A 96 9.57 11.80 -12.91
C ASP A 96 8.92 11.08 -14.10
N LEU A 97 7.99 10.17 -13.81
CA LEU A 97 7.27 9.38 -14.79
C LEU A 97 5.87 9.94 -15.08
N GLY A 98 5.32 10.81 -14.24
CA GLY A 98 3.96 11.31 -14.36
C GLY A 98 2.90 10.23 -14.08
N VAL A 99 3.18 9.29 -13.17
CA VAL A 99 2.25 8.19 -12.85
C VAL A 99 2.01 8.04 -11.35
N THR A 100 0.81 7.60 -10.99
CA THR A 100 0.53 7.04 -9.66
C THR A 100 0.48 5.53 -9.79
N VAL A 101 1.17 4.85 -8.87
CA VAL A 101 1.28 3.40 -8.88
C VAL A 101 0.85 2.79 -7.55
N SER A 102 0.40 1.54 -7.58
CA SER A 102 0.00 0.77 -6.40
C SER A 102 0.63 -0.62 -6.38
N PRO A 103 0.64 -1.32 -5.22
CA PRO A 103 1.11 -2.70 -5.15
C PRO A 103 0.14 -3.63 -5.87
N LEU A 104 0.66 -4.58 -6.66
CA LEU A 104 -0.15 -5.64 -7.26
C LEU A 104 -0.73 -6.54 -6.15
N PRO A 105 -2.07 -6.74 -6.10
CA PRO A 105 -2.67 -7.62 -5.11
C PRO A 105 -2.09 -9.04 -5.19
N ARG A 106 -1.73 -9.63 -4.05
CA ARG A 106 -1.04 -10.93 -3.97
C ARG A 106 -1.80 -12.06 -4.67
N ASN A 107 -3.13 -12.03 -4.67
CA ASN A 107 -3.96 -13.00 -5.38
C ASN A 107 -3.80 -12.90 -6.90
N VAL A 108 -3.67 -11.67 -7.44
CA VAL A 108 -3.43 -11.43 -8.86
C VAL A 108 -2.01 -11.83 -9.24
N ALA A 109 -1.01 -11.46 -8.43
CA ALA A 109 0.38 -11.87 -8.64
C ALA A 109 0.52 -13.41 -8.75
N ARG A 110 -0.12 -14.15 -7.84
CA ARG A 110 -0.17 -15.62 -7.89
C ARG A 110 -0.86 -16.17 -9.14
N GLN A 111 -1.94 -15.53 -9.60
CA GLN A 111 -2.63 -15.95 -10.82
C GLN A 111 -1.79 -15.72 -12.08
N LEU A 112 -0.95 -14.66 -12.07
CA LEU A 112 -0.02 -14.36 -13.15
C LEU A 112 1.31 -15.14 -13.05
N GLY A 113 1.52 -15.89 -11.97
CA GLY A 113 2.75 -16.67 -11.75
C GLY A 113 3.99 -15.82 -11.48
N ILE A 114 3.81 -14.60 -10.95
CA ILE A 114 4.90 -13.67 -10.62
C ILE A 114 5.00 -13.43 -9.11
N GLU A 115 6.19 -13.09 -8.63
CA GLU A 115 6.45 -12.86 -7.20
C GLU A 115 5.74 -11.60 -6.66
N GLY A 116 5.54 -10.60 -7.53
CA GLY A 116 4.93 -9.32 -7.22
C GLY A 116 4.93 -8.41 -8.45
N GLY A 117 4.44 -7.19 -8.28
CA GLY A 117 4.39 -6.20 -9.35
C GLY A 117 3.83 -4.89 -8.85
N VAL A 118 3.88 -3.89 -9.72
CA VAL A 118 3.37 -2.55 -9.47
C VAL A 118 2.35 -2.19 -10.52
N VAL A 119 1.13 -1.85 -10.11
CA VAL A 119 0.03 -1.48 -11.01
C VAL A 119 0.07 0.03 -11.23
N VAL A 120 -0.06 0.47 -12.48
CA VAL A 120 -0.27 1.89 -12.81
C VAL A 120 -1.75 2.21 -12.59
N GLU A 121 -2.03 3.01 -11.58
CA GLU A 121 -3.40 3.42 -11.22
C GLU A 121 -3.86 4.61 -12.07
N SER A 122 -2.94 5.51 -12.38
CA SER A 122 -3.17 6.63 -13.29
C SER A 122 -1.88 7.06 -13.95
N SER A 123 -1.98 7.55 -15.18
CA SER A 123 -0.88 8.21 -15.88
C SER A 123 -1.34 9.56 -16.40
N THR A 124 -0.42 10.50 -16.45
CA THR A 124 -0.57 11.76 -17.19
C THR A 124 0.15 11.64 -18.53
N SER A 125 -0.15 12.54 -19.46
CA SER A 125 0.68 12.72 -20.67
C SER A 125 1.96 13.51 -20.41
N GLU A 126 2.14 14.01 -19.18
CA GLU A 126 3.23 14.88 -18.77
C GLU A 126 4.21 14.10 -17.91
N GLY A 127 5.32 13.66 -18.50
CA GLY A 127 6.34 12.86 -17.82
C GLY A 127 6.97 11.84 -18.75
N ARG A 128 8.09 11.25 -18.33
CA ARG A 128 8.81 10.24 -19.14
C ARG A 128 8.02 8.94 -19.31
N GLY A 129 7.09 8.70 -18.40
CA GLY A 129 6.19 7.55 -18.39
C GLY A 129 4.98 7.68 -19.32
N ALA A 130 4.95 8.61 -20.27
CA ALA A 130 3.79 8.82 -21.15
C ALA A 130 3.33 7.58 -21.95
N SER A 131 4.22 6.58 -22.13
CA SER A 131 3.89 5.29 -22.76
C SER A 131 3.18 4.31 -21.81
N LEU A 132 3.22 4.57 -20.50
CA LEU A 132 2.51 3.81 -19.48
C LEU A 132 1.03 4.18 -19.47
N GLN A 133 0.21 3.16 -19.28
CA GLN A 133 -1.23 3.27 -19.27
C GLN A 133 -1.78 2.79 -17.94
N GLN A 134 -2.91 3.36 -17.53
CA GLN A 134 -3.68 2.82 -16.42
C GLN A 134 -3.97 1.32 -16.65
N GLY A 135 -3.70 0.51 -15.64
CA GLY A 135 -3.85 -0.95 -15.69
C GLY A 135 -2.57 -1.70 -16.06
N ASP A 136 -1.51 -1.01 -16.50
CA ASP A 136 -0.21 -1.63 -16.70
C ASP A 136 0.31 -2.22 -15.39
N ILE A 137 0.87 -3.43 -15.47
CA ILE A 137 1.57 -4.07 -14.35
C ILE A 137 3.06 -4.08 -14.67
N ILE A 138 3.82 -3.22 -13.99
CA ILE A 138 5.28 -3.19 -14.06
C ILE A 138 5.82 -4.32 -13.19
N VAL A 139 6.55 -5.25 -13.80
CA VAL A 139 7.09 -6.43 -13.11
C VAL A 139 8.60 -6.31 -12.92
N GLU A 140 9.31 -5.74 -13.90
CA GLU A 140 10.77 -5.61 -13.85
C GLU A 140 11.23 -4.29 -14.46
N VAL A 141 12.39 -3.84 -14.00
CA VAL A 141 13.14 -2.72 -14.57
C VAL A 141 14.49 -3.22 -15.07
N GLN A 142 14.82 -2.87 -16.30
CA GLN A 142 16.12 -3.13 -16.94
C GLN A 142 16.76 -1.81 -17.36
N ARG A 143 18.08 -1.73 -17.29
CA ARG A 143 18.84 -0.56 -17.75
C ARG A 143 19.54 -0.90 -19.06
N HIS A 144 19.75 0.09 -19.92
CA HIS A 144 20.39 -0.18 -21.20
C HIS A 144 21.85 -0.63 -21.06
N ARG A 145 22.60 -0.05 -20.12
CA ARG A 145 23.98 -0.47 -19.76
C ARG A 145 24.03 -1.81 -19.02
N ASP A 146 23.03 -2.08 -18.18
CA ASP A 146 22.93 -3.28 -17.35
C ASP A 146 21.54 -3.91 -17.55
N ARG A 147 21.46 -4.82 -18.52
CA ARG A 147 20.24 -5.53 -18.90
C ARG A 147 19.83 -6.62 -17.91
N THR A 148 20.46 -6.67 -16.74
CA THR A 148 20.04 -7.58 -15.67
C THR A 148 18.64 -7.15 -15.18
N PRO A 149 17.62 -8.03 -15.26
CA PRO A 149 16.29 -7.71 -14.77
C PRO A 149 16.28 -7.49 -13.27
N LYS A 150 15.67 -6.38 -12.84
CA LYS A 150 15.44 -6.08 -11.42
C LYS A 150 13.96 -6.05 -11.16
N ALA A 151 13.48 -6.98 -10.33
CA ALA A 151 12.06 -7.10 -10.02
C ALA A 151 11.53 -5.85 -9.28
N ALA A 152 10.39 -5.34 -9.75
CA ALA A 152 9.61 -4.27 -9.16
C ALA A 152 8.52 -4.88 -8.26
N THR A 153 8.93 -5.46 -7.13
CA THR A 153 8.01 -6.23 -6.26
C THR A 153 7.03 -5.37 -5.45
N SER A 154 7.31 -4.07 -5.33
CA SER A 154 6.46 -3.09 -4.64
C SER A 154 6.71 -1.68 -5.21
N PRO A 155 5.77 -0.73 -5.00
CA PRO A 155 5.97 0.67 -5.38
C PRO A 155 7.25 1.28 -4.81
N ASP A 156 7.59 1.01 -3.54
CA ASP A 156 8.84 1.48 -2.93
C ASP A 156 10.08 0.93 -3.63
N ARG A 157 10.05 -0.37 -3.96
CA ARG A 157 11.14 -1.03 -4.68
C ARG A 157 11.30 -0.43 -6.08
N LEU A 158 10.19 -0.17 -6.77
CA LEU A 158 10.22 0.52 -8.06
C LEU A 158 10.84 1.90 -7.91
N GLN A 159 10.37 2.71 -6.94
CA GLN A 159 10.93 4.04 -6.69
C GLN A 159 12.45 3.99 -6.41
N GLU A 160 12.93 3.01 -5.64
CA GLU A 160 14.36 2.80 -5.39
C GLU A 160 15.14 2.51 -6.68
N LEU A 161 14.61 1.65 -7.56
CA LEU A 161 15.23 1.31 -8.84
C LEU A 161 15.31 2.53 -9.77
N LEU A 162 14.34 3.44 -9.68
CA LEU A 162 14.26 4.68 -10.47
C LEU A 162 15.18 5.78 -9.96
N LYS A 163 15.39 5.90 -8.64
CA LYS A 163 16.30 6.93 -8.05
C LYS A 163 17.72 6.88 -8.59
N THR A 164 18.16 5.71 -9.05
CA THR A 164 19.51 5.49 -9.59
C THR A 164 19.48 5.18 -11.09
N ALA A 165 18.35 5.41 -11.76
CA ALA A 165 18.21 5.21 -13.19
C ALA A 165 18.73 6.42 -13.96
N ASP A 166 19.38 6.17 -15.09
CA ASP A 166 19.81 7.19 -16.03
C ASP A 166 18.90 7.10 -17.26
N TYR A 167 17.94 8.01 -17.36
CA TYR A 167 16.95 8.03 -18.44
C TYR A 167 17.55 8.46 -19.79
N THR A 168 18.71 9.11 -19.80
CA THR A 168 19.40 9.49 -21.04
C THR A 168 19.90 8.27 -21.81
N GLU A 169 20.10 7.16 -21.11
CA GLU A 169 20.56 5.90 -21.70
C GLU A 169 19.42 4.93 -22.02
N GLY A 170 18.21 5.25 -21.55
CA GLY A 170 17.04 4.41 -21.66
C GLY A 170 16.88 3.43 -20.50
N VAL A 171 15.67 3.43 -19.94
CA VAL A 171 15.21 2.47 -18.93
C VAL A 171 14.09 1.66 -19.57
N ARG A 172 14.08 0.33 -19.39
CA ARG A 172 12.99 -0.51 -19.89
C ARG A 172 12.21 -1.08 -18.75
N PHE A 173 10.89 -1.01 -18.87
CA PHE A 173 10.01 -1.73 -17.98
C PHE A 173 9.48 -2.97 -18.69
N PHE A 174 9.59 -4.12 -18.04
CA PHE A 174 8.83 -5.29 -18.44
C PHE A 174 7.43 -5.15 -17.84
N VAL A 175 6.42 -5.09 -18.71
CA VAL A 175 5.04 -4.75 -18.36
C VAL A 175 4.09 -5.84 -18.83
N VAL A 176 3.08 -6.13 -18.02
CA VAL A 176 1.90 -6.90 -18.42
C VAL A 176 0.74 -5.93 -18.68
N ARG A 177 0.20 -5.95 -19.90
CA ARG A 177 -0.97 -5.15 -20.34
C ARG A 177 -1.96 -6.08 -21.03
N ASP A 178 -3.22 -6.08 -20.60
CA ASP A 178 -4.27 -6.93 -21.19
C ASP A 178 -3.91 -8.42 -21.30
N ARG A 179 -3.12 -8.93 -20.35
CA ARG A 179 -2.53 -10.30 -20.32
C ARG A 179 -1.43 -10.56 -21.36
N GLU A 180 -1.07 -9.57 -22.15
CA GLU A 180 0.13 -9.62 -22.99
C GLU A 180 1.31 -9.07 -22.21
N THR A 181 2.51 -9.57 -22.50
CA THR A 181 3.75 -9.09 -21.88
C THR A 181 4.61 -8.39 -22.91
N GLY A 182 5.23 -7.28 -22.54
CA GLY A 182 6.12 -6.55 -23.42
C GLY A 182 7.10 -5.65 -22.67
N TYR A 183 8.00 -5.03 -23.42
CA TYR A 183 8.86 -3.98 -22.90
C TYR A 183 8.31 -2.61 -23.29
N ILE A 184 8.36 -1.69 -22.35
CA ILE A 184 8.13 -0.27 -22.59
C ILE A 184 9.44 0.46 -22.30
N ASP A 185 10.00 1.10 -23.33
CA ASP A 185 11.16 1.97 -23.19
C ASP A 185 10.72 3.33 -22.63
N ILE A 186 11.45 3.77 -21.60
CA ILE A 186 11.31 5.06 -20.93
C ILE A 186 12.61 5.82 -21.16
N THR A 187 12.51 6.92 -21.88
CA THR A 187 13.63 7.80 -22.21
C THR A 187 13.29 9.24 -21.83
N ASP A 188 14.30 10.11 -21.85
CA ASP A 188 14.12 11.56 -21.73
C ASP A 188 13.43 12.17 -22.97
#